data_AF-A0A3B0Q1B4-F1
#
_entry.id   AF-A0A3B0Q1B4-F1
#
_cell.length_a   1.000
_cell.length_b   1.000
_cell.length_c   1.000
_cell.angle_alpha   90.00
_cell.angle_beta   90.00
_cell.angle_gamma   90.00
#
_symmetry.space_group_name_H-M   'P 1'
#
loop_
_entity.id
_entity.type
_entity.pdbx_description
1 polymer ?
#
loop_
_entity_poly.entity_id
_entity_poly.type
_entity_poly.pdbx_seq_one_letter_code
_entity_poly.pdbx_strand_id
1 'polypeptide(L)'
;MNNNNNRRKIINDILQIVRLEDKKPIPPGIIVKKLDNRYTKTAIYKEIDKMLANGELKKLANNKVVLGYQNSAPDLSKIMVGRLAIGTNGNGFIKLENEELSKYYVHNTNLNNALNNDLVEFAPLTVQNDW
;
A
#
# COMPACT_ATOMS: atom_id res chain seq x y z
N MET A 1 17.50 18.49 -17.12
CA MET A 1 16.92 18.33 -15.76
C MET A 1 16.34 16.94 -15.62
N ASN A 2 16.70 16.23 -14.55
CA ASN A 2 16.58 14.77 -14.44
C ASN A 2 15.11 14.30 -14.34
N ASN A 3 14.64 13.49 -15.30
CA ASN A 3 13.23 13.07 -15.45
C ASN A 3 12.68 12.36 -14.18
N ASN A 4 13.57 11.72 -13.42
CA ASN A 4 13.25 11.04 -12.15
C ASN A 4 12.85 12.00 -11.02
N ASN A 5 13.39 13.21 -11.00
CA ASN A 5 13.07 14.19 -9.94
C ASN A 5 11.65 14.76 -10.11
N ASN A 6 11.21 14.92 -11.36
CA ASN A 6 9.86 15.42 -11.62
C ASN A 6 8.79 14.37 -11.25
N ARG A 7 9.07 13.10 -11.56
CA ARG A 7 8.18 11.97 -11.18
C ARG A 7 7.98 11.89 -9.66
N ARG A 8 9.06 11.95 -8.88
CA ARG A 8 8.96 11.90 -7.41
C ARG A 8 8.12 13.05 -6.84
N LYS A 9 8.23 14.26 -7.42
CA LYS A 9 7.41 15.40 -7.02
C LYS A 9 5.92 15.16 -7.26
N ILE A 10 5.56 14.66 -8.45
CA ILE A 10 4.16 14.33 -8.78
C ILE A 10 3.59 13.31 -7.78
N ILE A 11 4.35 12.23 -7.50
CA ILE A 11 3.92 11.18 -6.56
C ILE A 11 3.70 11.76 -5.16
N ASN A 12 4.65 12.54 -4.64
CA ASN A 12 4.54 13.15 -3.31
C ASN A 12 3.33 14.10 -3.22
N ASP A 13 3.09 14.91 -4.24
CA ASP A 13 1.94 15.83 -4.30
C ASP A 13 0.61 15.06 -4.33
N ILE A 14 0.52 13.94 -5.08
CA ILE A 14 -0.65 13.05 -5.09
C ILE A 14 -0.88 12.46 -3.68
N LEU A 15 0.16 11.91 -3.05
CA LEU A 15 0.06 11.33 -1.71
C LEU A 15 -0.39 12.38 -0.69
N GLN A 16 0.13 13.60 -0.76
CA GLN A 16 -0.28 14.69 0.13
C GLN A 16 -1.77 15.01 -0.04
N ILE A 17 -2.28 15.10 -1.28
CA ILE A 17 -3.70 15.34 -1.53
C ILE A 17 -4.57 14.23 -0.93
N VAL A 18 -4.22 12.96 -1.14
CA VAL A 18 -5.01 11.84 -0.62
C VAL A 18 -4.94 11.76 0.91
N ARG A 19 -3.81 12.13 1.52
CA ARG A 19 -3.63 12.21 2.99
C ARG A 19 -4.46 13.31 3.61
N LEU A 20 -4.46 14.52 3.03
CA LEU A 20 -5.20 15.69 3.54
C LEU A 20 -6.72 15.50 3.51
N GLU A 21 -7.23 14.59 2.68
CA GLU A 21 -8.66 14.23 2.66
C GLU A 21 -9.04 13.23 3.77
N ASP A 22 -8.14 12.96 4.73
CA ASP A 22 -8.38 12.15 5.95
C ASP A 22 -9.05 10.80 5.65
N LYS A 23 -8.41 10.02 4.78
CA LYS A 23 -8.88 8.69 4.31
C LYS A 23 -10.20 8.70 3.52
N LYS A 24 -10.80 9.86 3.24
CA LYS A 24 -11.98 9.92 2.38
C LYS A 24 -11.60 9.55 0.95
N PRO A 25 -12.38 8.67 0.30
CA PRO A 25 -12.14 8.35 -1.09
C PRO A 25 -12.26 9.60 -1.98
N ILE A 26 -11.26 9.83 -2.83
CA ILE A 26 -11.19 10.98 -3.73
C ILE A 26 -11.26 10.53 -5.19
N PRO A 27 -12.08 11.15 -6.06
CA PRO A 27 -12.05 10.83 -7.49
C PRO A 27 -10.71 11.26 -8.13
N PRO A 28 -10.10 10.44 -9.02
CA PRO A 28 -8.87 10.81 -9.72
C PRO A 28 -8.92 12.16 -10.44
N GLY A 29 -10.07 12.51 -11.02
CA GLY A 29 -10.27 13.81 -11.68
C GLY A 29 -10.13 15.02 -10.73
N ILE A 30 -10.43 14.85 -9.44
CA ILE A 30 -10.23 15.91 -8.43
C ILE A 30 -8.74 16.07 -8.13
N ILE A 31 -7.99 14.97 -8.01
CA ILE A 31 -6.53 15.00 -7.85
C ILE A 31 -5.90 15.74 -9.04
N VAL A 32 -6.32 15.40 -10.26
CA VAL A 32 -5.84 16.05 -11.49
C VAL A 32 -6.16 17.54 -11.48
N LYS A 33 -7.38 17.94 -11.14
CA LYS A 33 -7.78 19.36 -11.06
C LYS A 33 -6.98 20.13 -10.01
N LYS A 34 -6.55 19.50 -8.92
CA LYS A 34 -5.72 20.15 -7.88
C LYS A 34 -4.25 20.32 -8.31
N LEU A 35 -3.80 19.59 -9.34
CA LEU A 35 -2.40 19.53 -9.77
C LEU A 35 -2.16 20.03 -11.21
N ASP A 36 -3.21 20.32 -11.98
CA ASP A 36 -3.12 20.65 -13.41
C ASP A 36 -2.42 21.98 -13.71
N ASN A 37 -2.28 22.86 -12.71
CA ASN A 37 -1.49 24.08 -12.78
C ASN A 37 0.02 23.84 -12.63
N ARG A 38 0.45 22.64 -12.19
CA ARG A 38 1.86 22.28 -11.98
C ARG A 38 2.34 21.22 -12.96
N TYR A 39 1.47 20.32 -13.37
CA TYR A 39 1.81 19.18 -14.21
C TYR A 39 0.75 18.94 -15.28
N THR A 40 1.12 18.26 -16.36
CA THR A 40 0.15 17.90 -17.39
C THR A 40 -0.82 16.83 -16.88
N LYS A 41 -2.10 16.92 -17.28
CA LYS A 41 -3.12 15.94 -16.89
C LYS A 41 -2.69 14.51 -17.21
N THR A 42 -2.09 14.30 -18.38
CA THR A 42 -1.55 13.00 -18.81
C THR A 42 -0.47 12.47 -17.87
N ALA A 43 0.44 13.33 -17.40
CA ALA A 43 1.49 12.90 -16.46
C ALA A 43 0.91 12.51 -15.10
N ILE A 44 -0.10 13.24 -14.61
CA ILE A 44 -0.76 12.95 -13.33
C ILE A 44 -1.51 11.60 -13.42
N TYR A 45 -2.34 11.40 -14.45
CA TYR A 45 -3.06 10.14 -14.65
C TYR A 45 -2.10 8.96 -14.79
N LYS A 46 -1.00 9.11 -15.55
CA LYS A 46 0.03 8.08 -15.70
C LYS A 46 0.64 7.65 -14.38
N GLU A 47 0.89 8.58 -13.46
CA GLU A 47 1.43 8.22 -12.14
C GLU A 47 0.34 7.63 -11.23
N ILE A 48 -0.92 8.11 -11.28
CA ILE A 48 -2.03 7.46 -10.57
C ILE A 48 -2.17 5.99 -10.98
N ASP A 49 -2.15 5.69 -12.29
CA ASP A 49 -2.26 4.32 -12.80
C ASP A 49 -1.12 3.43 -12.31
N LYS A 50 0.12 3.95 -12.27
CA LYS A 50 1.27 3.23 -11.71
C LYS A 50 1.15 3.00 -10.21
N MET A 51 0.71 4.02 -9.46
CA MET A 51 0.49 3.91 -8.02
C MET A 51 -0.60 2.89 -7.70
N LEU A 52 -1.65 2.79 -8.52
CA LEU A 52 -2.66 1.75 -8.43
C LEU A 52 -2.08 0.36 -8.73
N ALA A 53 -1.26 0.22 -9.77
CA ALA A 53 -0.61 -1.03 -10.13
C ALA A 53 0.38 -1.52 -9.04
N ASN A 54 1.06 -0.59 -8.37
CA ASN A 54 2.02 -0.90 -7.31
C ASN A 54 1.38 -1.02 -5.91
N GLY A 55 0.07 -0.81 -5.78
CA GLY A 55 -0.64 -0.89 -4.50
C GLY A 55 -0.45 0.31 -3.57
N GLU A 56 0.21 1.39 -4.01
CA GLU A 56 0.36 2.67 -3.29
C GLU A 56 -0.98 3.42 -3.18
N LEU A 57 -1.85 3.24 -4.17
CA LEU A 57 -3.26 3.65 -4.15
C LEU A 57 -4.15 2.43 -4.30
N LYS A 58 -5.36 2.50 -3.76
CA LYS A 58 -6.41 1.51 -3.97
C LYS A 58 -7.61 2.16 -4.64
N LYS A 59 -8.07 1.58 -5.75
CA LYS A 59 -9.31 1.98 -6.42
C LYS A 59 -10.50 1.27 -5.76
N LEU A 60 -11.54 2.03 -5.43
CA LEU A 60 -12.80 1.51 -4.89
C LEU A 60 -13.82 1.28 -6.01
N ALA A 61 -14.87 0.52 -5.72
CA ALA A 61 -15.95 0.21 -6.67
C ALA A 61 -16.64 1.46 -7.25
N ASN A 62 -16.63 2.59 -6.52
CA ASN A 62 -17.16 3.88 -6.96
C ASN A 62 -16.16 4.73 -7.77
N ASN A 63 -15.09 4.13 -8.31
CA ASN A 63 -14.01 4.79 -9.06
C ASN A 63 -13.20 5.84 -8.28
N LYS A 64 -13.38 5.95 -6.96
CA LYS A 64 -12.56 6.80 -6.10
C LYS A 64 -11.29 6.06 -5.68
N VAL A 65 -10.26 6.81 -5.32
CA VAL A 65 -9.00 6.28 -4.81
C VAL A 65 -8.82 6.65 -3.34
N VAL A 66 -8.17 5.74 -2.61
CA VAL A 66 -7.67 5.94 -1.25
C VAL A 66 -6.20 5.54 -1.22
N LEU A 67 -5.50 5.87 -0.13
CA LEU A 67 -4.17 5.31 0.11
C LEU A 67 -4.27 3.78 0.10
N GLY A 68 -3.40 3.16 -0.69
CA GLY A 68 -3.19 1.72 -0.65
C GLY A 68 -2.25 1.36 0.51
N TYR A 69 -1.66 0.18 0.44
CA TYR A 69 -0.71 -0.26 1.45
C TYR A 69 0.57 0.57 1.33
N GLN A 70 1.04 1.12 2.45
CA GLN A 70 2.34 1.77 2.47
C GLN A 70 3.43 0.71 2.61
N ASN A 71 4.37 0.72 1.67
CA ASN A 71 5.60 -0.06 1.83
C ASN A 71 6.36 0.53 3.02
N SER A 72 6.61 -0.29 4.01
CA SER A 72 7.51 0.03 5.10
C SER A 72 8.50 -1.10 5.28
N ALA A 73 9.68 -0.81 5.83
CA ALA A 73 10.68 -1.83 6.07
C ALA A 73 10.18 -2.82 7.14
N PRO A 74 10.48 -4.11 7.03
CA PRO A 74 10.21 -5.07 8.10
C PRO A 74 10.97 -4.65 9.37
N ASP A 75 10.30 -4.71 10.52
CA ASP A 75 10.92 -4.54 11.83
C ASP A 75 11.66 -5.83 12.20
N LEU A 76 12.90 -5.96 11.73
CA LEU A 76 13.74 -7.13 11.96
C LEU A 76 14.10 -7.34 13.45
N SER A 77 13.79 -6.37 14.33
CA SER A 77 13.91 -6.56 15.77
C SER A 77 12.77 -7.40 16.37
N LYS A 78 11.69 -7.63 15.60
CA LYS A 78 10.48 -8.35 16.02
C LYS A 78 10.17 -9.53 15.10
N ILE A 79 11.16 -10.41 14.93
CA ILE A 79 10.96 -11.67 14.21
C ILE A 79 10.13 -12.61 15.07
N MET A 80 9.11 -13.22 14.46
CA MET A 80 8.17 -14.12 15.11
C MET A 80 7.91 -15.32 14.19
N VAL A 81 7.39 -16.40 14.78
CA VAL A 81 7.01 -17.62 14.06
C VAL A 81 5.52 -17.89 14.28
N GLY A 82 4.82 -18.23 13.21
CA GLY A 82 3.39 -18.57 13.30
C GLY A 82 2.89 -19.35 12.10
N ARG A 83 1.65 -19.83 12.19
CA ARG A 83 0.98 -20.56 11.12
C ARG A 83 0.23 -19.61 10.19
N LEU A 84 0.52 -19.72 8.91
CA LEU A 84 -0.11 -18.94 7.86
C LEU A 84 -1.44 -19.58 7.43
N ALA A 85 -2.51 -18.80 7.39
CA ALA A 85 -3.78 -19.14 6.77
C ALA A 85 -4.01 -18.24 5.54
N ILE A 86 -4.09 -18.81 4.35
CA ILE A 86 -4.31 -18.08 3.09
C ILE A 86 -5.80 -18.09 2.75
N GLY A 87 -6.38 -16.90 2.60
CA GLY A 87 -7.77 -16.72 2.18
C GLY A 87 -7.94 -16.81 0.66
N THR A 88 -9.20 -16.80 0.22
CA THR A 88 -9.59 -16.95 -1.21
C THR A 88 -9.05 -15.89 -2.15
N ASN A 89 -8.74 -14.70 -1.64
CA ASN A 89 -8.17 -13.59 -2.42
C ASN A 89 -6.63 -13.63 -2.51
N GLY A 90 -6.00 -14.73 -2.07
CA GLY A 90 -4.55 -14.89 -2.08
C GLY A 90 -3.81 -14.08 -1.01
N ASN A 91 -4.52 -13.41 -0.10
CA ASN A 91 -3.93 -12.77 1.07
C ASN A 91 -3.93 -13.74 2.25
N GLY A 92 -3.04 -13.54 3.21
CA GLY A 92 -2.89 -14.40 4.37
C GLY A 92 -3.13 -13.70 5.71
N PHE A 93 -3.33 -14.53 6.74
CA PHE A 93 -3.22 -14.14 8.13
C PHE A 93 -2.31 -15.11 8.87
N ILE A 94 -1.47 -14.61 9.77
CA ILE A 94 -0.61 -15.45 10.61
C ILE A 94 -1.18 -15.50 12.04
N LYS A 95 -1.25 -16.72 12.56
CA LYS A 95 -1.60 -17.04 13.94
C LYS A 95 -0.35 -17.53 14.67
N LEU A 96 0.03 -16.84 15.74
CA LEU A 96 1.12 -17.31 16.60
C LEU A 96 0.67 -18.54 17.40
N GLU A 97 1.61 -19.43 17.75
CA GLU A 97 1.26 -20.69 18.43
C GLU A 97 0.53 -20.49 19.77
N ASN A 98 0.84 -19.40 20.47
CA ASN A 98 0.31 -19.10 21.79
C ASN A 98 -0.95 -18.24 21.77
N GLU A 99 -1.51 -17.96 20.59
CA GLU A 99 -2.67 -17.10 20.43
C GLU A 99 -3.87 -17.89 19.92
N GLU A 100 -5.07 -17.52 20.34
CA GLU A 100 -6.30 -18.17 19.86
C GLU A 100 -6.70 -17.69 18.46
N LEU A 101 -6.42 -16.43 18.14
CA LEU A 101 -6.86 -15.74 16.92
C LEU A 101 -5.67 -15.30 16.07
N SER A 102 -5.85 -15.27 14.76
CA SER A 102 -4.87 -14.69 13.84
C SER A 102 -4.84 -13.16 13.98
N LYS A 103 -3.68 -12.59 14.27
CA LYS A 103 -3.52 -11.14 14.49
C LYS A 103 -2.77 -10.42 13.36
N TYR A 104 -1.99 -11.15 12.57
CA TYR A 104 -1.09 -10.53 11.61
C TYR A 104 -1.62 -10.73 10.20
N TYR A 105 -1.86 -9.65 9.48
CA TYR A 105 -2.24 -9.70 8.07
C TYR A 105 -1.01 -9.75 7.17
N VAL A 106 -1.09 -10.54 6.09
CA VAL A 106 -0.05 -10.66 5.06
C VAL A 106 -0.68 -10.42 3.69
N HIS A 107 -0.18 -9.41 2.98
CA HIS A 107 -0.58 -9.17 1.60
C HIS A 107 0.02 -10.24 0.68
N ASN A 108 -0.67 -10.58 -0.42
CA ASN A 108 -0.26 -11.66 -1.34
C ASN A 108 1.18 -11.52 -1.88
N THR A 109 1.64 -10.28 -2.10
CA THR A 109 3.01 -9.97 -2.54
C THR A 109 4.10 -10.35 -1.53
N ASN A 110 3.73 -10.53 -0.26
CA ASN A 110 4.66 -10.84 0.83
C ASN A 110 4.56 -12.31 1.27
N LEU A 111 3.79 -13.14 0.56
CA LEU A 111 3.66 -14.56 0.89
C LEU A 111 4.89 -15.38 0.46
N ASN A 112 5.73 -14.90 -0.45
CA ASN A 112 6.98 -15.58 -0.86
C ASN A 112 6.81 -17.07 -1.20
N ASN A 113 5.73 -17.44 -1.92
CA ASN A 113 5.34 -18.81 -2.25
C ASN A 113 4.98 -19.72 -1.06
N ALA A 114 4.77 -19.16 0.14
CA ALA A 114 4.25 -19.90 1.27
C ALA A 114 2.86 -20.48 0.93
N LEU A 115 2.62 -21.68 1.43
CA LEU A 115 1.37 -22.41 1.27
C LEU A 115 0.49 -22.26 2.51
N ASN A 116 -0.79 -22.59 2.34
CA ASN A 116 -1.72 -22.59 3.46
C ASN A 116 -1.28 -23.61 4.52
N ASN A 117 -1.35 -23.21 5.79
CA ASN A 117 -0.87 -23.91 6.99
C ASN A 117 0.65 -24.02 7.17
N ASP A 118 1.46 -23.38 6.33
CA ASP A 118 2.91 -23.31 6.53
C ASP A 118 3.25 -22.64 7.87
N LEU A 119 4.29 -23.16 8.52
CA LEU A 119 4.94 -22.48 9.63
C LEU A 119 5.95 -21.50 9.04
N VAL A 120 5.72 -20.21 9.27
CA VAL A 120 6.51 -19.14 8.66
C VAL A 120 7.19 -18.29 9.72
N GLU A 121 8.43 -17.88 9.44
CA GLU A 121 9.11 -16.81 10.15
C GLU A 121 8.79 -15.48 9.46
N PHE A 122 8.39 -14.48 10.23
CA PHE A 122 7.97 -13.19 9.68
C PHE A 122 8.31 -12.03 10.62
N ALA A 123 8.35 -10.83 10.06
CA ALA A 123 8.49 -9.59 10.80
C ALA A 123 7.36 -8.62 10.44
N PRO A 124 6.75 -7.93 11.41
CA PRO A 124 5.75 -6.91 11.12
C PRO A 124 6.44 -5.73 10.42
N LEU A 125 5.69 -4.98 9.63
CA LEU A 125 6.22 -3.76 9.02
C LEU A 125 6.42 -2.70 10.11
N THR A 126 7.51 -1.93 10.02
CA THR A 126 7.73 -0.77 10.90
C THR A 126 6.61 0.23 10.66
N VAL A 127 6.03 0.78 11.72
CA VAL A 127 5.11 1.91 11.55
C VAL A 127 5.99 3.13 11.27
N GLN A 128 6.18 3.45 9.99
CA GLN A 128 6.72 4.76 9.63
C GLN A 128 5.66 5.80 9.98
N ASN A 129 5.76 6.36 11.19
CA ASN A 129 5.14 7.63 11.53
C ASN A 129 5.93 8.75 10.82
N ASP A 130 6.01 8.68 9.50
CA ASP A 130 6.55 9.76 8.68
C ASP A 130 5.43 10.78 8.50
N TRP A 131 5.30 11.65 9.51
CA TRP A 131 4.48 12.86 9.45
C TRP A 131 5.14 13.88 8.52
#